data_AF-A0A6B2SAC1-F1
#
_entry.id   AF-A0A6B2SAC1-F1
#
_cell.length_a   1.000
_cell.length_b   1.000
_cell.length_c   1.000
_cell.angle_alpha   90.00
_cell.angle_beta   90.00
_cell.angle_gamma   90.00
#
_symmetry.space_group_name_H-M   'P 1'
#
loop_
_entity.id
_entity.type
_entity.pdbx_description
1 polymer ?
#
loop_
_entity_poly.entity_id
_entity_poly.type
_entity_poly.pdbx_seq_one_letter_code
_entity_poly.pdbx_strand_id
1 'polypeptide(L)' 'MIRTGALDVLPVRTAVPALQRALEAHGAAVLCAPPGTGKTTLVPLVLAGLVAGADGNGPVRKAGSGAVRKVIVAEPR' A
#
# COMPACT_ATOMS: atom_id res chain seq x y z
N MET A 1 -1.96 21.18 4.52
CA MET A 1 -2.54 20.59 3.29
C MET A 1 -1.57 19.53 2.78
N ILE A 2 -1.90 18.24 2.88
CA ILE A 2 -1.05 17.18 2.31
C ILE A 2 -1.16 17.28 0.79
N ARG A 3 -0.02 17.40 0.08
CA ARG A 3 0.01 17.38 -1.38
C ARG A 3 -0.14 15.93 -1.87
N THR A 4 -1.36 15.45 -1.98
CA THR A 4 -1.67 14.07 -2.41
C THR A 4 -1.08 13.74 -3.79
N GLY A 5 -0.96 14.72 -4.68
CA GLY A 5 -0.37 14.53 -6.02
C GLY A 5 1.08 14.04 -6.00
N ALA A 6 1.86 14.31 -4.95
CA ALA A 6 3.21 13.75 -4.81
C ALA A 6 3.19 12.25 -4.46
N LEU A 7 2.15 11.78 -3.77
CA LEU A 7 1.95 10.36 -3.46
C LEU A 7 1.46 9.59 -4.69
N ASP A 8 0.70 10.24 -5.57
CA ASP A 8 0.15 9.63 -6.78
C ASP A 8 1.22 9.27 -7.83
N VAL A 9 2.38 9.92 -7.77
CA VAL A 9 3.49 9.69 -8.71
C VAL A 9 4.58 8.75 -8.15
N LEU A 10 4.42 8.23 -6.93
CA LEU A 10 5.40 7.30 -6.36
C LEU A 10 5.44 5.99 -7.15
N PRO A 11 6.62 5.50 -7.59
CA PRO A 11 6.73 4.28 -8.41
C PRO A 11 6.06 3.04 -7.78
N VAL A 12 6.10 2.91 -6.45
CA VAL A 12 5.49 1.78 -5.72
C VAL A 12 3.97 1.74 -5.83
N ARG A 13 3.31 2.82 -6.26
CA ARG A 13 1.85 2.89 -6.41
C ARG A 13 1.30 1.80 -7.33
N THR A 14 2.06 1.44 -8.36
CA THR A 14 1.71 0.36 -9.29
C THR A 14 1.55 -1.00 -8.60
N ALA A 15 2.24 -1.24 -7.48
CA ALA A 15 2.16 -2.48 -6.71
C ALA A 15 0.98 -2.52 -5.72
N VAL A 16 0.31 -1.39 -5.46
CA VAL A 16 -0.75 -1.30 -4.44
C VAL A 16 -1.94 -2.23 -4.70
N PRO A 17 -2.49 -2.36 -5.92
CA PRO A 17 -3.62 -3.28 -6.16
C PRO A 17 -3.25 -4.75 -5.94
N ALA A 18 -2.03 -5.14 -6.30
CA ALA A 18 -1.53 -6.49 -6.06
C ALA A 18 -1.32 -6.75 -4.56
N LEU A 19 -0.78 -5.75 -3.84
CA LEU A 19 -0.59 -5.81 -2.40
C LEU A 19 -1.93 -5.95 -1.66
N GLN A 20 -2.94 -5.17 -2.02
CA GLN A 20 -4.26 -5.24 -1.39
C GLN A 20 -4.91 -6.60 -1.60
N ARG A 21 -4.89 -7.13 -2.83
CA ARG A 21 -5.41 -8.47 -3.13
C ARG A 21 -4.70 -9.56 -2.33
N ALA A 22 -3.37 -9.49 -2.21
CA ALA A 22 -2.60 -10.46 -1.41
C ALA A 22 -2.97 -10.39 0.08
N LEU A 23 -3.16 -9.18 0.62
CA LEU A 23 -3.57 -8.98 2.01
C LEU A 23 -5.01 -9.43 2.28
N GLU A 24 -5.91 -9.27 1.31
CA GLU A 24 -7.29 -9.77 1.40
C GLU A 24 -7.33 -11.30 1.36
N ALA A 25 -6.55 -11.93 0.46
CA ALA A 25 -6.54 -13.37 0.29
C ALA A 25 -5.77 -14.11 1.40
N HIS A 26 -4.67 -13.53 1.90
CA HIS A 26 -3.71 -14.26 2.74
C HIS A 26 -3.42 -13.60 4.09
N GLY A 27 -3.90 -12.36 4.34
CA GLY A 27 -3.57 -11.59 5.54
C GLY A 27 -2.11 -11.13 5.63
N ALA A 28 -1.25 -11.53 4.69
CA ALA A 28 0.15 -11.14 4.64
C ALA A 28 0.66 -11.00 3.19
N ALA A 29 1.67 -10.15 2.99
CA ALA A 29 2.31 -9.96 1.69
C ALA A 29 3.79 -9.54 1.83
N VAL A 30 4.59 -9.87 0.82
CA VAL A 30 5.96 -9.36 0.67
C VAL A 30 5.96 -8.34 -0.46
N LEU A 31 6.45 -7.14 -0.17
CA LEU A 31 6.64 -6.09 -1.16
C LEU A 31 8.12 -5.90 -1.45
N CYS A 32 8.53 -6.31 -2.64
CA CYS A 32 9.86 -6.02 -3.18
C CYS A 32 9.79 -4.83 -4.13
N ALA A 33 10.57 -3.79 -3.86
CA ALA A 33 10.70 -2.64 -4.74
C ALA A 33 12.10 -2.03 -4.62
N PRO A 34 12.70 -1.49 -5.70
CA PRO A 34 13.96 -0.77 -5.63
C PRO A 34 13.97 0.34 -4.56
N PRO A 35 15.15 0.74 -4.05
CA PRO A 35 15.25 1.91 -3.17
C PRO A 35 14.73 3.17 -3.88
N GLY A 36 14.19 4.12 -3.10
CA GLY A 36 13.63 5.37 -3.64
C GLY A 36 12.23 5.26 -4.27
N THR A 37 11.64 4.06 -4.38
CA THR A 37 10.29 3.86 -4.98
C THR A 37 9.12 4.38 -4.15
N GLY A 38 9.36 4.81 -2.90
CA GLY A 38 8.33 5.27 -1.99
C GLY A 38 7.67 4.18 -1.15
N LYS A 39 8.23 2.96 -1.09
CA LYS A 39 7.69 1.81 -0.33
C LYS A 39 7.38 2.12 1.13
N THR A 40 8.24 2.88 1.82
CA THR A 40 8.03 3.30 3.21
C THR A 40 7.13 4.53 3.35
N THR A 41 6.88 5.24 2.25
CA THR A 41 6.08 6.46 2.22
C THR A 41 4.60 6.15 1.94
N LEU A 42 4.31 5.44 0.84
CA LEU A 42 2.93 5.20 0.40
C LEU A 42 2.26 4.03 1.13
N VAL A 43 2.99 2.91 1.32
CA VAL A 43 2.39 1.66 1.78
C VAL A 43 1.80 1.79 3.19
N PRO A 44 2.48 2.38 4.20
CA PRO A 44 1.87 2.56 5.51
C PRO A 44 0.59 3.40 5.47
N LEU A 45 0.52 4.42 4.59
CA LEU A 45 -0.65 5.27 4.44
C LEU A 45 -1.84 4.52 3.82
N VAL A 46 -1.58 3.67 2.82
CA VAL A 46 -2.61 2.81 2.21
C VAL A 46 -3.14 1.80 3.23
N LEU A 47 -2.25 1.15 4.00
CA LEU A 47 -2.65 0.18 5.04
C LEU A 47 -3.44 0.83 6.17
N ALA A 48 -3.12 2.08 6.52
CA ALA A 48 -3.86 2.87 7.49
C ALA A 48 -5.19 3.44 6.95
N GLY A 49 -5.49 3.26 5.65
CA GLY A 49 -6.68 3.80 4.99
C GLY A 49 -6.68 5.34 4.90
N LEU A 50 -5.51 5.97 4.99
CA LEU A 50 -5.34 7.43 4.97
C LEU A 50 -5.27 8.01 3.55
N VAL A 51 -5.05 7.15 2.55
CA VAL A 51 -5.04 7.51 1.13
C VAL A 51 -5.78 6.44 0.33
N ALA A 52 -6.34 6.83 -0.82
CA ALA A 52 -6.98 5.87 -1.72
C ALA A 52 -5.97 4.83 -2.21
N GLY A 53 -6.44 3.58 -2.37
CA GLY A 53 -5.72 2.57 -3.13
C GLY A 53 -5.54 3.00 -4.59
N ALA A 54 -4.71 2.28 -5.33
CA ALA A 54 -4.38 2.65 -6.71
C ALA A 54 -5.60 2.66 -7.66
N ASP A 55 -6.70 2.05 -7.24
CA ASP A 55 -7.95 1.88 -7.97
C ASP A 55 -8.84 3.15 -7.99
N GLY A 56 -8.43 4.23 -7.31
CA GLY A 56 -9.14 5.52 -7.33
C GLY A 56 -10.54 5.53 -6.67
N ASN A 57 -11.00 4.40 -6.15
CA ASN A 57 -12.35 4.27 -5.60
C ASN A 57 -12.38 4.54 -4.09
N GLY A 58 -12.59 5.81 -3.72
CA GLY A 58 -13.05 6.22 -2.39
C GLY A 58 -12.20 5.80 -1.18
N PRO A 59 -12.63 6.12 0.06
CA PRO A 59 -11.92 5.70 1.26
C PRO A 59 -11.80 4.18 1.29
N VAL A 60 -10.56 3.69 1.46
CA VAL A 60 -10.25 2.27 1.65
C VAL A 60 -11.20 1.76 2.74
N ARG A 61 -12.08 0.82 2.38
CA ARG A 61 -13.01 0.22 3.34
C ARG A 61 -12.18 -0.18 4.55
N LYS A 62 -12.55 0.30 5.75
CA LYS A 62 -11.88 -0.07 6.99
C LYS A 62 -11.66 -1.58 6.94
N ALA A 63 -10.40 -1.98 6.95
CA ALA A 63 -9.99 -3.35 7.19
C ALA A 63 -10.94 -3.95 8.22
N GLY A 64 -11.71 -4.98 7.83
CA GLY A 64 -12.70 -5.61 8.71
C GLY A 64 -12.10 -5.81 10.10
N SER A 65 -12.81 -5.31 11.10
CA SER A 65 -12.37 -5.20 12.49
C SER A 65 -11.96 -6.58 13.03
N GLY A 66 -10.65 -6.84 13.12
CA GLY A 66 -10.10 -7.97 13.89
C GLY A 66 -8.90 -8.69 13.28
N ALA A 67 -8.73 -8.70 11.96
CA ALA A 67 -7.63 -9.43 11.32
C ALA A 67 -6.36 -8.57 11.18
N VAL A 68 -5.29 -8.94 11.88
CA VAL A 68 -3.96 -8.33 11.74
C VAL A 68 -3.41 -8.62 10.33
N ARG A 69 -3.14 -7.56 9.57
CA ARG A 69 -2.49 -7.64 8.25
C ARG A 69 -0.99 -7.37 8.37
N LYS A 70 -0.16 -8.15 7.66
CA LYS A 70 1.30 -8.02 7.71
C LYS A 70 1.89 -7.72 6.34
N VAL A 71 2.81 -6.76 6.26
CA VAL A 71 3.61 -6.50 5.06
C VAL A 71 5.08 -6.58 5.42
N ILE A 72 5.83 -7.44 4.73
CA ILE A 72 7.29 -7.48 4.80
C ILE A 72 7.81 -6.69 3.61
N VAL A 73 8.69 -5.74 3.86
CA VAL A 73 9.34 -4.96 2.81
C VAL A 73 10.73 -5.54 2.58
N ALA A 74 11.01 -5.93 1.34
CA ALA A 74 12.30 -6.47 0.94
C ALA A 74 12.91 -5.60 -0.18
N GLU A 75 14.24 -5.59 -0.27
CA GLU A 75 14.97 -4.94 -1.35
C GLU A 75 15.37 -5.99 -2.39
N PRO A 76 15.12 -5.77 -3.69
CA PRO A 76 15.58 -6.68 -4.73
C PRO A 76 17.12 -6.71 -4.73
N ARG A 77 17.68 -7.92 -4.82
CA ARG A 77 19.14 -8.14 -4.97
C ARG A 77 19.59 -7.91 -6.40
#